data_AF-S4PDI5-F1
#
_entry.id   AF-S4PDI5-F1
#
_cell.length_a   1.000
_cell.length_b   1.000
_cell.length_c   1.000
_cell.angle_alpha   90.00
_cell.angle_beta   90.00
_cell.angle_gamma   90.00
#
_symmetry.space_group_name_H-M   'P 1'
#
loop_
_entity.id
_entity.type
_entity.pdbx_description
1 polymer ?
#
loop_
_entity_poly.entity_id
_entity_poly.type
_entity_poly.pdbx_seq_one_letter_code
_entity_poly.pdbx_strand_id
1 'polypeptide(L)' 'MLWDGDGFLEVTVSSSYKGKLCGLCGNFNSVARDDMRTRDGRLLNDTWRFGSSWRVGGHRACTRRQERPGGISRC' A
#
# COMPACT_ATOMS: atom_id res chain seq x y z
N MET A 1 12.60 -4.06 -10.20
CA MET A 1 11.85 -2.83 -9.87
C MET A 1 12.11 -1.85 -10.99
N LEU A 2 11.06 -1.22 -11.50
CA LEU A 2 11.11 -0.20 -12.53
C LEU A 2 10.41 1.05 -11.99
N TRP A 3 11.08 2.20 -12.09
CA TRP A 3 10.54 3.51 -11.70
C TRP A 3 10.84 4.52 -12.80
N ASP A 4 9.88 5.38 -13.11
CA ASP A 4 9.97 6.39 -14.17
C ASP A 4 10.56 7.73 -13.70
N GLY A 5 10.82 7.90 -12.41
CA GLY A 5 11.29 9.17 -11.84
C GLY A 5 10.16 10.09 -11.34
N ASP A 6 8.89 9.72 -11.53
CA ASP A 6 7.73 10.49 -11.13
C ASP A 6 6.75 9.62 -10.32
N GLY A 7 5.76 9.02 -10.96
CA GLY A 7 4.64 8.35 -10.30
C GLY A 7 4.49 6.86 -10.59
N PHE A 8 5.21 6.30 -11.57
CA PHE A 8 5.06 4.90 -11.96
C PHE A 8 6.07 4.01 -11.25
N LEU A 9 5.59 3.06 -10.46
CA LEU A 9 6.42 2.05 -9.81
C LEU A 9 5.92 0.64 -10.15
N GLU A 10 6.80 -0.19 -10.67
CA GLU A 10 6.54 -1.61 -10.90
C GLU A 10 7.53 -2.49 -10.13
N VAL A 11 7.00 -3.53 -9.48
CA VAL A 11 7.80 -4.51 -8.73
C VAL A 11 7.59 -5.89 -9.35
N THR A 12 8.64 -6.40 -10.01
CA THR A 12 8.70 -7.78 -10.51
C THR A 12 9.35 -8.69 -9.48
N VAL A 13 8.77 -9.87 -9.26
CA VAL A 13 9.30 -10.90 -8.35
C VAL A 13 9.32 -12.26 -9.05
N SER A 14 10.19 -13.17 -8.59
CA SER A 14 10.19 -14.55 -9.06
C SER A 14 8.91 -15.28 -8.65
N SER A 15 8.49 -16.27 -9.45
CA SER A 15 7.35 -17.14 -9.14
C SER A 15 7.53 -17.90 -7.82
N SER A 16 8.74 -18.02 -7.30
CA SER A 16 9.03 -18.61 -5.98
C SER A 16 8.37 -17.89 -4.80
N TYR A 17 7.91 -16.65 -5.01
CA TYR A 17 7.17 -15.84 -4.02
C TYR A 17 5.64 -16.01 -4.10
N LYS A 18 5.13 -16.86 -5.00
CA LYS A 18 3.68 -17.12 -5.13
C LYS A 18 3.07 -17.49 -3.78
N GLY A 19 2.04 -16.74 -3.35
CA GLY A 19 1.35 -16.94 -2.07
C GLY A 19 2.14 -16.58 -0.81
N LYS A 20 3.34 -15.98 -0.94
CA LYS A 20 4.21 -15.60 0.19
C LYS A 20 4.28 -14.09 0.41
N LEU A 21 3.59 -13.31 -0.43
CA LEU A 21 3.58 -11.86 -0.34
C LEU A 21 2.39 -11.37 0.47
N CYS A 22 2.48 -10.11 0.86
CA CYS A 22 1.38 -9.32 1.40
C CYS A 22 1.67 -7.84 1.16
N GLY A 23 0.65 -7.00 1.23
CA GLY A 23 0.79 -5.56 1.07
C GLY A 23 -0.22 -4.99 0.08
N LEU A 24 0.05 -3.78 -0.38
CA LEU A 24 -0.80 -3.06 -1.32
C LEU A 24 -0.91 -3.76 -2.68
N CYS A 25 0.09 -4.56 -3.06
CA CYS A 25 0.10 -5.34 -4.31
C CYS A 25 -0.54 -6.74 -4.17
N GLY A 26 -1.21 -7.03 -3.04
CA GLY A 26 -1.87 -8.31 -2.81
C GLY A 26 -0.96 -9.40 -2.27
N ASN A 27 -1.42 -10.65 -2.35
CA ASN A 27 -0.73 -11.83 -1.78
C ASN A 27 -0.07 -12.73 -2.85
N PHE A 28 -0.25 -12.39 -4.13
CA PHE A 28 0.32 -13.08 -5.28
C PHE A 28 -0.02 -14.58 -5.33
N ASN A 29 -1.26 -14.98 -5.01
CA ASN A 29 -1.73 -16.38 -5.07
C ASN A 29 -2.53 -16.73 -6.35
N SER A 30 -2.66 -15.79 -7.30
CA SER A 30 -3.51 -15.88 -8.51
C SER A 30 -5.03 -15.75 -8.27
N VAL A 31 -5.46 -15.26 -7.11
CA VAL A 31 -6.88 -15.08 -6.73
C VAL A 31 -7.15 -13.60 -6.42
N ALA A 32 -7.46 -12.82 -7.46
CA ALA A 32 -7.63 -11.36 -7.35
C ALA A 32 -8.66 -10.90 -6.31
N ARG A 33 -9.70 -11.72 -6.06
CA ARG A 33 -10.77 -11.41 -5.09
C ARG A 33 -10.31 -11.34 -3.64
N ASP A 34 -9.12 -11.82 -3.31
CA ASP A 34 -8.60 -11.87 -1.94
C ASP A 34 -7.33 -11.04 -1.71
N ASP A 35 -6.96 -10.18 -2.67
CA ASP A 35 -5.77 -9.33 -2.59
C ASP A 35 -5.94 -8.13 -1.64
N MET A 36 -7.17 -7.69 -1.38
CA MET A 36 -7.47 -6.60 -0.43
C MET A 36 -7.44 -7.06 1.04
N ARG A 37 -6.40 -7.80 1.41
CA ARG A 37 -6.14 -8.21 2.80
C ARG A 37 -5.40 -7.10 3.56
N THR A 38 -5.95 -6.69 4.69
CA THR A 38 -5.33 -5.72 5.58
C THR A 38 -4.07 -6.30 6.22
N ARG A 39 -3.28 -5.44 6.88
CA ARG A 39 -2.07 -5.84 7.60
C ARG A 39 -2.32 -6.87 8.72
N ASP A 40 -3.52 -6.89 9.31
CA ASP A 40 -3.98 -7.90 10.28
C ASP A 40 -4.67 -9.12 9.63
N GLY A 41 -4.66 -9.22 8.29
CA GLY A 41 -5.12 -10.39 7.54
C GLY A 41 -6.60 -10.42 7.17
N ARG A 42 -7.39 -9.39 7.53
CA ARG A 42 -8.82 -9.30 7.20
C ARG A 42 -9.02 -8.92 5.74
N LEU A 43 -9.94 -9.61 5.06
CA LEU A 43 -10.36 -9.22 3.72
C LEU A 43 -11.35 -8.06 3.81
N LEU A 44 -11.08 -6.98 3.06
CA LEU A 44 -11.97 -5.83 2.92
C LEU A 44 -12.41 -5.64 1.47
N ASN A 45 -13.55 -4.99 1.29
CA ASN A 45 -14.06 -4.48 0.01
C ASN A 45 -13.95 -2.95 -0.10
N ASP A 46 -13.45 -2.28 0.95
CA ASP A 46 -13.27 -0.84 1.01
C ASP A 46 -11.79 -0.49 0.76
N THR A 47 -11.52 0.10 -0.40
CA THR A 47 -10.16 0.46 -0.86
C THR A 47 -9.47 1.44 0.08
N TRP A 48 -10.19 2.39 0.66
CA TRP A 48 -9.62 3.41 1.53
C TRP A 48 -9.15 2.82 2.87
N ARG A 49 -9.98 1.99 3.49
CA ARG A 49 -9.65 1.26 4.72
C ARG A 49 -8.54 0.24 4.48
N PHE A 50 -8.56 -0.47 3.34
CA PHE A 50 -7.47 -1.36 2.93
C PHE A 50 -6.14 -0.61 2.84
N GLY A 51 -6.07 0.45 2.03
CA GLY A 51 -4.85 1.25 1.86
C GLY A 51 -4.36 1.86 3.16
N SER A 52 -5.30 2.34 4.00
CA SER A 52 -4.98 2.89 5.32
C SER A 52 -4.38 1.86 6.28
N SER A 53 -4.79 0.58 6.20
CA SER A 53 -4.28 -0.49 7.08
C SER A 53 -2.79 -0.81 6.86
N TRP A 54 -2.28 -0.50 5.66
CA TRP A 54 -0.90 -0.72 5.23
C TRP A 54 0.01 0.49 5.44
N ARG A 55 -0.51 1.60 5.95
CA ARG A 55 0.31 2.78 6.26
C ARG A 55 1.38 2.40 7.29
N VAL A 56 2.62 2.73 6.96
CA VAL A 56 3.77 2.63 7.85
C VAL A 56 4.18 4.04 8.29
N GLY A 57 4.89 4.13 9.41
CA GLY A 57 5.26 5.40 10.03
C GLY A 57 4.33 5.80 11.18
N GLY A 58 4.86 6.60 12.10
CA GLY A 58 4.16 7.12 13.28
C GLY A 58 4.28 8.63 13.39
N HIS A 59 4.13 9.19 14.59
CA HIS A 59 4.18 10.64 14.83
C HIS A 59 5.49 11.32 14.34
N ARG A 60 6.54 10.55 14.09
CA ARG A 60 7.84 11.02 13.59
C ARG A 60 8.13 10.68 12.12
N ALA A 61 7.19 10.03 11.42
CA ALA A 61 7.40 9.73 10.00
C ALA A 61 7.21 11.01 9.19
N CYS A 62 8.14 11.28 8.27
CA CYS A 62 7.98 12.31 7.25
C CYS A 62 6.84 11.93 6.31
N THR A 63 5.60 12.19 6.73
CA THR A 63 4.46 12.11 5.84
C THR A 63 4.51 13.32 4.92
N ARG A 64 4.31 13.13 3.61
CA ARG A 64 3.93 14.24 2.72
C ARG A 64 2.83 15.01 3.44
N ARG A 65 3.04 16.32 3.66
CA ARG A 65 2.06 17.16 4.35
C ARG A 65 0.71 16.87 3.74
N GLN A 66 -0.23 16.45 4.56
CA GLN A 66 -1.60 16.29 4.13
C GLN A 66 -2.11 17.70 3.84
N GLU A 67 -2.13 18.09 2.57
CA GLU A 67 -2.85 19.28 2.12
C GLU A 67 -4.34 19.02 2.36
N ARG A 68 -4.79 19.23 3.60
CA ARG A 68 -6.22 19.43 3.86
C ARG A 68 -6.60 20.71 3.12
N PRO A 69 -7.67 20.73 2.32
CA PRO A 69 -8.21 21.99 1.81
C PRO A 69 -8.48 22.90 3.02
N GLY A 70 -7.71 23.98 3.15
CA GLY A 70 -7.80 24.94 4.27
C GLY A 70 -6.94 24.66 5.52
N GLY A 71 -6.01 23.70 5.51
CA GLY A 71 -5.10 23.45 6.63
C GLY A 71 -3.74 24.11 6.45
N ILE A 72 -3.32 24.99 7.36
CA ILE A 72 -1.97 25.57 7.35
C ILE A 72 -0.93 24.47 7.55
N SER A 73 -0.11 24.29 6.53
CA SER A 73 1.11 23.52 6.55
C SER A 73 2.04 24.05 7.67
N ARG A 74 2.12 23.38 8.84
CA ARG A 74 3.18 23.64 9.87
C ARG A 74 4.46 22.83 9.62
N CYS A 75 5.48 23.44 9.03
CA CYS A 75 6.81 22.83 9.03
C CYS A 75 7.31 22.92 10.48
#